data_AF-A0A7V8ZLS6-F1
#
_entry.id   AF-A0A7V8ZLS6-F1
#
_cell.length_a   1.000
_cell.length_b   1.000
_cell.length_c   1.000
_cell.angle_alpha   90.00
_cell.angle_beta   90.00
_cell.angle_gamma   90.00
#
_symmetry.space_group_name_H-M   'P 1'
#
loop_
_entity.id
_entity.type
_entity.pdbx_description
1 polymer ?
#
loop_
_entity_poly.entity_id
_entity_poly.type
_entity_poly.pdbx_seq_one_letter_code
_entity_poly.pdbx_strand_id
1 'polypeptide(L)'
;MGFLDALLGKRKVAGPAKVDRLFAMTTASIALDAEQGIRTNGQAAIVFQPLGTGDFQQIVTEMEELVRATGGETGTTLRTADDTYGYRWMIFEDPDIEDLV
;
A
#
# COMPACT_ATOMS: atom_id res chain seq x y z
N MET A 1 -13.27 -17.79 -15.79
CA MET A 1 -12.04 -18.19 -16.50
C MET A 1 -12.43 -19.19 -17.58
N GLY A 2 -12.81 -18.72 -18.76
CA GLY A 2 -13.20 -19.60 -19.87
C GLY A 2 -12.00 -19.97 -20.74
N PHE A 3 -12.01 -21.17 -21.33
CA PHE A 3 -10.99 -21.65 -22.28
C PHE A 3 -10.73 -20.68 -23.45
N LEU A 4 -11.76 -19.94 -23.89
CA LEU A 4 -11.66 -18.95 -24.96
C LEU A 4 -10.93 -17.66 -24.54
N ASP A 5 -10.98 -17.25 -23.27
CA ASP A 5 -10.28 -16.04 -22.79
C ASP A 5 -8.76 -16.19 -22.87
N ALA A 6 -8.24 -17.42 -22.71
CA ALA A 6 -6.82 -17.73 -22.83
C ALA A 6 -6.32 -17.62 -24.29
N LEU A 7 -7.17 -17.96 -25.27
CA LEU A 7 -6.86 -17.87 -26.70
C LEU A 7 -7.03 -16.45 -27.27
N LEU A 8 -7.99 -15.69 -26.74
CA LEU A 8 -8.31 -14.33 -27.22
C LEU A 8 -7.47 -13.23 -26.56
N GLY A 9 -6.56 -13.58 -25.63
CA GLY A 9 -5.65 -12.64 -24.97
C GLY A 9 -6.34 -11.56 -24.12
N LYS A 10 -7.67 -11.65 -23.93
CA LYS A 10 -8.45 -10.68 -23.16
C LYS A 10 -8.31 -10.98 -21.67
N ARG A 11 -7.16 -10.64 -21.10
CA ARG A 11 -6.99 -10.56 -19.65
C ARG A 11 -7.77 -9.34 -19.16
N LYS A 12 -8.96 -9.56 -18.60
CA LYS A 12 -9.77 -8.51 -17.96
C LYS A 12 -8.91 -7.85 -16.88
N VAL A 13 -8.65 -6.54 -17.03
CA VAL A 13 -7.91 -5.76 -16.04
C VAL A 13 -8.68 -5.84 -14.72
N ALA A 14 -7.98 -6.12 -13.61
CA ALA A 14 -8.60 -6.15 -12.31
C ALA A 14 -9.22 -4.77 -12.03
N GLY A 15 -10.42 -4.74 -11.47
CA GLY A 15 -11.04 -3.49 -11.06
C GLY A 15 -10.19 -2.74 -10.03
N PRO A 16 -10.51 -1.47 -9.76
CA PRO A 16 -9.81 -0.68 -8.75
C PRO A 16 -9.82 -1.40 -7.39
N ALA A 17 -8.77 -1.17 -6.60
CA ALA A 17 -8.70 -1.68 -5.24
C ALA A 17 -9.91 -1.19 -4.43
N LYS A 18 -10.45 -2.05 -3.59
CA LYS A 18 -11.60 -1.71 -2.74
C LYS A 18 -11.10 -0.91 -1.54
N VAL A 19 -11.04 0.42 -1.68
CA VAL A 19 -10.58 1.34 -0.64
C VAL A 19 -11.37 1.13 0.67
N ASP A 20 -12.67 0.86 0.59
CA ASP A 20 -13.52 0.56 1.75
C ASP A 20 -13.02 -0.61 2.62
N ARG A 21 -12.26 -1.55 2.02
CA ARG A 21 -11.69 -2.68 2.76
C ARG A 21 -10.45 -2.31 3.56
N LEU A 22 -9.76 -1.23 3.18
CA LEU A 22 -8.67 -0.69 3.98
C LEU A 22 -9.27 -0.19 5.29
N PHE A 23 -10.26 0.70 5.28
CA PHE A 23 -10.90 1.22 6.49
C PHE A 23 -11.50 0.15 7.42
N ALA A 24 -11.93 -0.99 6.87
CA ALA A 24 -12.39 -2.11 7.69
C ALA A 24 -11.28 -2.76 8.54
N MET A 25 -10.00 -2.56 8.19
CA MET A 25 -8.85 -3.09 8.93
C MET A 25 -8.72 -2.48 10.32
N THR A 26 -9.05 -1.20 10.49
CA THR A 26 -9.04 -0.55 11.80
C THR A 26 -9.95 -1.30 12.78
N THR A 27 -11.20 -1.57 12.39
CA THR A 27 -12.14 -2.34 13.21
C THR A 27 -11.72 -3.79 13.37
N ALA A 28 -11.18 -4.42 12.32
CA ALA A 28 -10.70 -5.79 12.38
C ALA A 28 -9.51 -5.96 13.34
N SER A 29 -8.67 -4.93 13.49
CA SER A 29 -7.51 -4.96 14.39
C SER A 29 -7.90 -5.23 15.85
N ILE A 30 -9.04 -4.67 16.29
CA ILE A 30 -9.59 -4.88 17.62
C ILE A 30 -9.94 -6.34 17.85
N ALA A 31 -10.62 -6.97 16.87
CA ALA A 31 -10.96 -8.39 16.93
C ALA A 31 -9.71 -9.28 16.88
N LEU A 32 -8.73 -8.92 16.04
CA LEU A 32 -7.48 -9.66 15.92
C LEU A 32 -6.66 -9.65 17.22
N ASP A 33 -6.59 -8.53 17.93
CA ASP A 33 -5.93 -8.47 19.25
C ASP A 33 -6.76 -9.22 20.31
N ALA A 34 -8.06 -8.92 20.40
CA ALA A 34 -8.91 -9.46 21.46
C ALA A 34 -9.11 -10.99 21.37
N GLU A 35 -9.28 -11.53 20.17
CA GLU A 35 -9.59 -12.94 19.97
C GLU A 35 -8.36 -13.80 19.69
N GLN A 36 -7.35 -13.24 19.00
CA GLN A 36 -6.19 -14.00 18.50
C GLN A 36 -4.84 -13.50 19.02
N GLY A 37 -4.81 -12.38 19.77
CA GLY A 37 -3.58 -11.76 20.26
C GLY A 37 -2.67 -11.24 19.14
N ILE A 38 -3.20 -11.03 17.94
CA ILE A 38 -2.47 -10.52 16.78
C ILE A 38 -2.50 -9.00 16.83
N ARG A 39 -1.32 -8.38 16.94
CA ARG A 39 -1.16 -6.93 16.94
C ARG A 39 -0.43 -6.45 15.71
N THR A 40 -0.76 -5.24 15.28
CA THR A 40 0.06 -4.53 14.28
C THR A 40 1.48 -4.33 14.82
N ASN A 41 2.46 -4.38 13.93
CA ASN A 41 3.83 -3.96 14.24
C ASN A 41 4.02 -2.44 14.05
N GLY A 42 2.94 -1.71 13.78
CA GLY A 42 2.95 -0.27 13.54
C GLY A 42 3.57 0.11 12.19
N GLN A 43 3.52 -0.79 11.20
CA GLN A 43 4.04 -0.53 9.86
C GLN A 43 3.01 -0.86 8.78
N ALA A 44 2.84 0.04 7.83
CA ALA A 44 2.11 -0.19 6.59
C ALA A 44 2.99 0.19 5.39
N ALA A 45 2.68 -0.35 4.20
CA ALA A 45 3.47 -0.01 3.03
C ALA A 45 2.66 -0.05 1.74
N ILE A 46 3.00 0.85 0.82
CA ILE A 46 2.55 0.82 -0.57
C ILE A 46 3.73 0.39 -1.43
N VAL A 47 3.50 -0.63 -2.27
CA VAL A 47 4.50 -1.16 -3.18
C VAL A 47 4.18 -0.76 -4.61
N PHE A 48 5.20 -0.32 -5.34
CA PHE A 48 5.09 0.09 -6.72
C PHE A 48 6.07 -0.69 -7.58
N GLN A 49 5.59 -1.15 -8.74
CA GLN A 49 6.47 -1.68 -9.77
C GLN A 49 6.97 -0.52 -10.63
N PRO A 50 8.28 -0.20 -10.62
CA PRO A 50 8.80 0.84 -11.47
C PRO A 50 8.63 0.48 -12.94
N LEU A 51 7.91 1.35 -13.64
CA LEU A 51 7.90 1.37 -15.10
C LEU A 51 9.13 2.14 -15.55
N GLY A 52 9.90 1.61 -16.49
CA GLY A 52 11.15 2.21 -16.99
C GLY A 52 10.99 3.53 -17.76
N THR A 53 9.87 4.23 -17.58
CA THR A 53 9.53 5.52 -18.21
C THR A 53 9.88 6.66 -17.24
N GLY A 54 10.48 7.75 -17.73
CA GLY A 54 10.89 8.90 -16.92
C GLY A 54 9.78 9.45 -16.02
N ASP A 55 8.54 9.46 -16.52
CA ASP A 55 7.35 9.91 -15.80
C ASP A 55 7.12 9.17 -14.48
N PHE A 56 7.50 7.90 -14.39
CA PHE A 56 7.27 7.10 -13.17
C PHE A 56 8.15 7.57 -12.00
N GLN A 57 9.42 7.90 -12.28
CA GLN A 57 10.32 8.40 -11.23
C GLN A 57 9.85 9.74 -10.67
N GLN A 58 9.28 10.59 -11.53
CA GLN A 58 8.68 11.84 -11.11
C GLN A 58 7.45 11.60 -10.22
N ILE A 59 6.53 10.71 -10.63
CA ILE A 59 5.33 10.37 -9.84
C ILE A 59 5.71 9.83 -8.46
N VAL A 60 6.72 8.96 -8.37
CA VAL A 60 7.21 8.45 -7.08
C VAL A 60 7.75 9.57 -6.21
N THR A 61 8.53 10.48 -6.78
CA THR A 61 9.11 11.61 -6.03
C THR A 61 8.00 12.54 -5.52
N GLU A 62 7.02 12.87 -6.36
CA GLU A 62 5.87 13.70 -5.98
C GLU A 62 5.02 13.04 -4.88
N MET A 63 4.81 11.72 -4.96
CA MET A 63 4.14 10.94 -3.92
C MET A 63 4.92 10.97 -2.59
N GLU A 64 6.24 10.79 -2.62
CA GLU A 64 7.10 10.88 -1.44
C GLU A 64 7.05 12.27 -0.80
N GLU A 65 7.05 13.34 -1.60
CA GLU A 65 6.94 14.72 -1.13
C GLU A 65 5.57 15.00 -0.51
N LEU A 66 4.49 14.57 -1.18
CA LEU A 66 3.12 14.75 -0.68
C LEU A 66 2.95 14.07 0.68
N VAL A 67 3.38 12.81 0.78
CA VAL A 67 3.28 12.05 2.04
C VAL A 67 4.14 12.68 3.14
N ARG A 68 5.35 13.16 2.81
CA ARG A 68 6.21 13.84 3.80
C ARG A 68 5.58 15.13 4.30
N ALA A 69 4.86 15.85 3.43
CA ALA A 69 4.16 17.08 3.81
C ALA A 69 2.96 16.79 4.73
N THR A 70 2.22 15.70 4.50
CA THR A 70 1.01 15.36 5.30
C THR A 70 1.32 14.55 6.55
N GLY A 71 2.30 13.63 6.52
CA GLY A 71 2.65 12.76 7.65
C GLY A 71 3.22 13.50 8.86
N GLY A 72 3.73 14.73 8.66
CA GLY A 72 4.15 15.60 9.76
C GLY A 72 3.02 16.04 10.69
N GLU A 73 1.76 15.99 10.24
CA GLU A 73 0.59 16.41 11.02
C GLU A 73 0.06 15.30 11.95
N THR A 74 0.22 14.03 11.56
CA THR A 74 -0.20 12.85 12.35
C THR A 74 0.92 12.27 13.22
N GLY A 75 2.19 12.58 12.90
CA GLY A 75 3.36 11.98 13.56
C GLY A 75 3.86 10.70 12.88
N THR A 76 3.20 10.29 11.80
CA THR A 76 3.56 9.13 10.98
C THR A 76 4.87 9.37 10.25
N THR A 77 5.80 8.42 10.36
CA THR A 77 7.11 8.52 9.67
C THR A 77 7.08 7.77 8.34
N LEU A 78 7.77 8.31 7.33
CA LEU A 78 7.91 7.70 6.00
C LEU A 78 9.37 7.33 5.73
N ARG A 79 9.60 6.08 5.33
CA ARG A 79 10.85 5.61 4.72
C ARG A 79 10.60 4.92 3.39
N THR A 80 11.56 5.02 2.47
CA THR A 80 11.50 4.32 1.18
C THR A 80 12.58 3.26 1.07
N ALA A 81 12.28 2.17 0.37
CA ALA A 81 13.20 1.06 0.15
C ALA A 81 12.96 0.39 -1.20
N ASP A 82 14.03 0.05 -1.90
CA ASP A 82 13.98 -0.77 -3.12
C ASP A 82 14.26 -2.23 -2.75
N ASP A 83 13.48 -3.17 -3.29
CA ASP A 83 13.67 -4.60 -3.05
C ASP A 83 14.48 -5.30 -4.15
N THR A 84 14.84 -6.56 -3.90
CA THR A 84 15.63 -7.38 -4.83
C THR A 84 14.88 -7.77 -6.11
N TYR A 85 13.56 -7.56 -6.14
CA TYR A 85 12.70 -7.81 -7.31
C TYR A 85 12.49 -6.55 -8.14
N GLY A 86 13.13 -5.45 -7.75
CA GLY A 86 13.04 -4.16 -8.42
C GLY A 86 11.76 -3.42 -8.13
N TYR A 87 11.04 -3.74 -7.04
CA TYR A 87 9.92 -2.91 -6.58
C TYR A 87 10.40 -1.86 -5.59
N ARG A 88 9.69 -0.72 -5.58
CA ARG A 88 9.88 0.32 -4.58
C ARG A 88 8.78 0.27 -3.54
N TRP A 89 9.17 0.38 -2.30
CA TRP A 89 8.31 0.36 -1.12
C TRP A 89 8.33 1.74 -0.46
N MET A 90 7.14 2.30 -0.25
CA MET A 90 6.92 3.44 0.64
C MET A 90 6.35 2.89 1.94
N ILE A 91 7.11 2.97 3.03
CA ILE A 91 6.80 2.33 4.30
C ILE A 91 6.51 3.41 5.33
N PHE A 92 5.32 3.31 5.91
CA PHE A 92 4.75 4.20 6.91
C PHE A 92 4.91 3.53 8.27
N GLU A 93 5.38 4.27 9.26
CA GLU A 93 5.49 3.77 10.63
C GLU A 93 4.75 4.69 11.60
N ASP A 94 3.81 4.11 12.33
CA ASP A 94 2.98 4.77 13.33
C ASP A 94 2.52 3.74 14.38
N PRO A 95 2.58 4.04 15.69
CA PRO A 95 1.98 3.18 16.70
C PRO A 95 0.45 3.05 16.59
N ASP A 96 -0.23 4.06 16.03
CA ASP A 96 -1.67 4.00 15.80
C ASP A 96 -1.98 3.39 14.43
N ILE A 97 -2.79 2.33 14.43
CA ILE A 97 -3.22 1.72 13.17
C ILE A 97 -4.15 2.64 12.39
N GLU A 98 -4.92 3.51 13.06
CA GLU A 98 -5.84 4.44 12.41
C GLU A 98 -5.13 5.37 11.43
N ASP A 99 -3.90 5.75 11.73
CA ASP A 99 -3.06 6.61 10.89
C ASP A 99 -2.34 5.86 9.76
N LEU A 100 -2.40 4.53 9.74
CA LEU A 100 -1.76 3.66 8.74
C LEU A 100 -2.72 3.13 7.66
N VAL A 101 -4.02 3.40 7.76
CA VAL A 101 -5.07 2.81 6.90
C VAL A 101 -5.66 3.80 5.90
#